data_AF-A0AAN4WRT0-F1
#
_entry.id   AF-A0AAN4WRT0-F1
#
_cell.length_a   1.000
_cell.length_b   1.000
_cell.length_c   1.000
_cell.angle_alpha   90.00
_cell.angle_beta   90.00
_cell.angle_gamma   90.00
#
_symmetry.space_group_name_H-M   'P 1'
#
loop_
_entity.id
_entity.type
_entity.pdbx_description
1 polymer ?
#
loop_
_entity_poly.entity_id
_entity_poly.type
_entity_poly.pdbx_seq_one_letter_code
_entity_poly.pdbx_strand_id
1 'polypeptide(L)'
;MPPKKVQHHAVRSSQTHKVLRPASDYALFSRHGNVIGVIAKSGQPSPGIPPEFYAEPILRCADGINRRYPRPSLQEISNYESQLRQGFISDSPSHSVTQHFGGFAATSDHAYAAFMVHGQAVRPFEIGSFEAYPLANGRFLVPQPGFKDCSHACELMLLLDNGLLTPNVGHGYEAPDLGERLTMSNLVESLQQRTGIEPTLMEYDFSYESGYEEDRTAAWHNIANMIDEAGPCILSKIGHVVMLDGVREEYGQRYLSIRDPFHGTSLECVESSEFFSTPDGPLEDVTLKVIFLGKQDG
;
A
#
# COMPACT_ATOMS: atom_id res chain seq x y z
N MET A 1 -34.26 -27.73 -8.25
CA MET A 1 -34.32 -26.61 -7.29
C MET A 1 -33.20 -25.64 -7.64
N PRO A 2 -33.48 -24.35 -7.86
CA PRO A 2 -32.42 -23.37 -8.06
C PRO A 2 -31.64 -23.17 -6.75
N PRO A 3 -30.31 -22.94 -6.78
CA PRO A 3 -29.55 -22.66 -5.58
C PRO A 3 -30.02 -21.32 -4.99
N LYS A 4 -30.35 -21.34 -3.70
CA LYS A 4 -30.64 -20.12 -2.93
C LYS A 4 -29.43 -19.19 -3.04
N LYS A 5 -29.61 -18.02 -3.65
CA LYS A 5 -28.68 -16.90 -3.48
C LYS A 5 -28.60 -16.60 -1.99
N VAL A 6 -27.47 -16.96 -1.37
CA VAL A 6 -27.15 -16.47 -0.04
C VAL A 6 -26.86 -14.98 -0.20
N GLN A 7 -27.86 -14.14 0.10
CA GLN A 7 -27.60 -12.73 0.35
C GLN A 7 -26.81 -12.66 1.65
N HIS A 8 -25.51 -12.47 1.53
CA HIS A 8 -24.67 -12.11 2.67
C HIS A 8 -25.06 -10.69 3.09
N HIS A 9 -25.92 -10.58 4.10
CA HIS A 9 -26.11 -9.33 4.81
C HIS A 9 -24.79 -8.95 5.49
N ALA A 10 -24.31 -7.73 5.26
CA ALA A 10 -23.11 -7.21 5.88
C ALA A 10 -23.29 -7.15 7.40
N VAL A 11 -22.72 -8.12 8.11
CA VAL A 11 -22.62 -8.08 9.57
C VAL A 11 -21.53 -7.07 9.91
N ARG A 12 -21.91 -5.94 10.52
CA ARG A 12 -20.97 -4.98 11.11
C ARG A 12 -20.18 -5.69 12.21
N SER A 13 -18.95 -6.11 11.92
CA SER A 13 -18.00 -6.55 12.94
C SER A 13 -17.01 -5.43 13.24
N SER A 14 -16.50 -5.39 14.47
CA SER A 14 -15.37 -4.52 14.85
C SER A 14 -14.10 -4.79 14.05
N GLN A 15 -14.05 -5.91 13.32
CA GLN A 15 -12.95 -6.26 12.42
C GLN A 15 -13.18 -5.70 11.01
N THR A 16 -14.43 -5.44 10.60
CA THR A 16 -14.75 -4.90 9.27
C THR A 16 -14.81 -3.36 9.30
N HIS A 17 -15.46 -2.81 10.33
CA HIS A 17 -15.64 -1.36 10.48
C HIS A 17 -14.83 -0.86 11.67
N LYS A 18 -13.99 0.14 11.42
CA LYS A 18 -13.17 0.83 12.42
C LYS A 18 -13.86 2.13 12.82
N VAL A 19 -13.94 2.42 14.11
CA VAL A 19 -14.55 3.66 14.61
C VAL A 19 -13.62 4.84 14.28
N LEU A 20 -14.21 5.92 13.76
CA LEU A 20 -13.52 7.20 13.60
C LEU A 20 -13.80 8.08 14.82
N ARG A 21 -12.73 8.59 15.41
CA ARG A 21 -12.77 9.61 16.47
C ARG A 21 -12.52 11.00 15.88
N PRO A 22 -13.06 12.06 16.50
CA PRO A 22 -12.76 13.43 16.11
C PRO A 22 -11.26 13.73 16.14
N ALA A 23 -10.76 14.47 15.13
CA ALA A 23 -9.37 14.93 15.11
C ALA A 23 -9.04 15.86 16.30
N SER A 24 -10.05 16.56 16.85
CA SER A 24 -9.92 17.43 18.03
C SER A 24 -9.47 16.70 19.29
N ASP A 25 -9.66 15.37 19.35
CA ASP A 25 -9.25 14.55 20.51
C ASP A 25 -7.73 14.30 20.52
N TYR A 26 -7.03 14.69 19.44
CA TYR A 26 -5.63 14.39 19.18
C TYR A 26 -4.90 15.67 18.76
N ALA A 27 -3.96 16.14 19.59
CA ALA A 27 -3.32 17.44 19.40
C ALA A 27 -2.60 17.52 18.05
N LEU A 28 -1.90 16.45 17.64
CA LEU A 28 -1.20 16.37 16.35
C LEU A 28 -2.13 16.62 15.16
N PHE A 29 -3.33 16.04 15.19
CA PHE A 29 -4.27 16.05 14.06
C PHE A 29 -5.21 17.25 14.06
N SER A 30 -5.51 17.82 15.23
CA SER A 30 -6.43 18.95 15.41
C SER A 30 -6.09 20.19 14.56
N ARG A 31 -4.82 20.37 14.21
CA ARG A 31 -4.32 21.48 13.38
C ARG A 31 -4.42 21.23 11.87
N HIS A 32 -4.83 20.05 11.45
CA HIS A 32 -4.94 19.65 10.05
C HIS A 32 -6.42 19.58 9.63
N GLY A 33 -6.93 20.65 9.03
CA GLY A 33 -8.34 20.78 8.66
C GLY A 33 -8.84 19.79 7.60
N ASN A 34 -7.93 19.05 6.96
CA ASN A 34 -8.22 18.00 6.00
C ASN A 34 -8.37 16.60 6.63
N VAL A 35 -8.08 16.44 7.93
CA VAL A 35 -8.34 15.17 8.65
C VAL A 35 -9.84 15.07 8.93
N ILE A 36 -10.50 14.08 8.34
CA ILE A 36 -11.95 13.87 8.49
C ILE A 36 -12.30 12.91 9.63
N GLY A 37 -11.32 12.20 10.17
CA GLY A 37 -11.49 11.31 11.32
C GLY A 37 -10.21 10.56 11.62
N VAL A 38 -10.15 9.97 12.82
CA VAL A 38 -8.97 9.26 13.30
C VAL A 38 -9.37 7.85 13.73
N ILE A 39 -8.73 6.84 13.14
CA ILE A 39 -8.84 5.47 13.60
C ILE A 39 -7.83 5.30 14.74
N ALA A 40 -8.31 5.00 15.95
CA ALA A 40 -7.44 4.72 17.09
C ALA A 40 -7.53 3.25 17.48
N LYS A 41 -6.38 2.61 17.73
CA LYS A 41 -6.37 1.21 18.19
C LYS A 41 -7.06 1.09 19.55
N SER A 42 -7.85 0.04 19.74
CA SER A 42 -8.40 -0.31 21.04
C SER A 42 -7.29 -0.82 21.97
N GLY A 43 -7.04 -0.11 23.07
CA GLY A 43 -6.03 -0.47 24.08
C GLY A 43 -5.64 0.74 24.93
N GLN A 44 -5.01 0.51 26.10
CA GLN A 44 -4.40 1.60 26.86
C GLN A 44 -3.10 2.02 26.15
N PRO A 45 -2.92 3.32 25.80
CA PRO A 45 -1.65 3.79 25.29
C PRO A 45 -0.55 3.55 26.33
N SER A 46 0.66 3.23 25.88
CA SER A 46 1.79 3.06 26.81
C SER A 46 2.01 4.37 27.58
N PRO A 47 2.25 4.32 28.91
CA PRO A 47 2.57 5.51 29.68
C PRO A 47 3.74 6.26 29.05
N GLY A 48 3.54 7.54 28.71
CA GLY A 48 4.56 8.40 28.11
C GLY A 48 4.58 8.46 26.58
N ILE A 49 3.77 7.66 25.87
CA ILE A 49 3.58 7.78 24.43
C ILE A 49 2.24 8.49 24.15
N PRO A 50 2.24 9.66 23.51
CA PRO A 50 1.01 10.36 23.15
C PRO A 50 0.06 9.49 22.32
N PRO A 51 -1.27 9.60 22.50
CA PRO A 51 -2.25 8.75 21.82
C PRO A 51 -2.21 8.87 20.28
N GLU A 52 -1.67 9.97 19.76
CA GLU A 52 -1.47 10.24 18.34
C GLU A 52 -0.56 9.21 17.64
N PHE A 53 0.38 8.60 18.37
CA PHE A 53 1.27 7.56 17.83
C PHE A 53 0.58 6.20 17.66
N TYR A 54 -0.64 6.05 18.18
CA TYR A 54 -1.47 4.85 18.02
C TYR A 54 -2.62 5.05 17.04
N ALA A 55 -2.64 6.21 16.37
CA ALA A 55 -3.75 6.68 15.57
C ALA A 55 -3.38 6.78 14.09
N GLU A 56 -4.34 6.39 13.25
CA GLU A 56 -4.27 6.38 11.80
C GLU A 56 -5.32 7.38 11.28
N PRO A 57 -4.92 8.59 10.86
CA PRO A 57 -5.88 9.57 10.40
C PRO A 57 -6.37 9.21 9.00
N ILE A 58 -7.65 9.48 8.77
CA ILE A 58 -8.26 9.50 7.44
C ILE A 58 -8.29 10.94 6.95
N LEU A 59 -7.61 11.20 5.85
CA LEU A 59 -7.44 12.53 5.28
C LEU A 59 -8.27 12.66 4.01
N ARG A 60 -8.99 13.77 3.88
CA ARG A 60 -9.52 14.21 2.59
C ARG A 60 -8.44 14.94 1.83
N CYS A 61 -7.94 14.32 0.77
CA CYS A 61 -6.94 14.91 -0.11
C CYS A 61 -7.56 15.97 -1.02
N ALA A 62 -6.70 16.78 -1.66
CA ALA A 62 -7.12 17.86 -2.54
C ALA A 62 -7.93 17.38 -3.77
N ASP A 63 -7.74 16.12 -4.14
CA ASP A 63 -8.50 15.42 -5.19
C ASP A 63 -9.90 14.97 -4.75
N GLY A 64 -10.28 15.20 -3.48
CA GLY A 64 -11.55 14.79 -2.91
C GLY A 64 -11.60 13.32 -2.47
N ILE A 65 -10.53 12.56 -2.66
CA ILE A 65 -10.42 11.17 -2.23
C ILE A 65 -9.94 11.11 -0.78
N ASN A 66 -10.50 10.15 -0.04
CA ASN A 66 -10.08 9.91 1.34
C ASN A 66 -8.97 8.86 1.37
N ARG A 67 -7.92 9.10 2.16
CA ARG A 67 -6.80 8.17 2.32
C ARG A 67 -6.48 7.89 3.77
N ARG A 68 -6.03 6.68 4.06
CA ARG A 68 -5.60 6.25 5.39
C ARG A 68 -4.10 6.48 5.51
N TYR A 69 -3.67 7.24 6.52
CA TYR A 69 -2.25 7.41 6.79
C TYR A 69 -1.83 6.48 7.92
N PRO A 70 -0.66 5.80 7.80
CA PRO A 70 -0.14 4.94 8.85
C PRO A 70 0.28 5.78 10.07
N ARG A 71 0.60 5.09 11.16
CA ARG A 71 1.00 5.75 12.41
C ARG A 71 2.39 6.37 12.26
N PRO A 72 2.64 7.59 12.80
CA PRO A 72 3.97 8.16 12.83
C PRO A 72 4.88 7.37 13.79
N SER A 73 6.20 7.43 13.58
CA SER A 73 7.17 7.08 14.61
C SER A 73 7.61 8.34 15.37
N LEU A 74 8.11 8.18 16.60
CA LEU A 74 8.57 9.30 17.44
C LEU A 74 9.62 10.19 16.77
N GLN A 75 10.44 9.61 15.87
CA GLN A 75 11.55 10.29 15.22
C GLN A 75 11.15 10.98 13.90
N GLU A 76 9.96 10.69 13.36
CA GLU A 76 9.57 11.07 11.99
C GLU A 76 8.37 12.02 11.96
N ILE A 77 8.02 12.63 13.10
CA ILE A 77 6.84 13.49 13.24
C ILE A 77 6.84 14.63 12.21
N SER A 78 8.00 15.28 11.99
CA SER A 78 8.09 16.40 11.04
C SER A 78 7.79 15.98 9.60
N ASN A 79 8.30 14.83 9.17
CA ASN A 79 8.06 14.28 7.84
C ASN A 79 6.60 13.88 7.69
N TYR A 80 6.06 13.23 8.70
CA TYR A 80 4.66 12.84 8.75
C TYR A 80 3.72 14.05 8.67
N GLU A 81 3.93 15.07 9.50
CA GLU A 81 3.15 16.32 9.43
C GLU A 81 3.26 17.02 8.09
N SER A 82 4.45 17.02 7.48
CA SER A 82 4.66 17.59 6.15
C SER A 82 3.76 16.88 5.13
N GLN A 83 3.74 15.55 5.13
CA GLN A 83 2.89 14.76 4.24
C GLN A 83 1.40 14.96 4.51
N LEU A 84 0.98 15.02 5.78
CA LEU A 84 -0.41 15.32 6.15
C LEU A 84 -0.85 16.70 5.67
N ARG A 85 0.01 17.71 5.86
CA ARG A 85 -0.24 19.10 5.45
C ARG A 85 -0.30 19.25 3.94
N GLN A 86 0.63 18.60 3.27
CA GLN A 86 0.72 18.60 1.82
C GLN A 86 -0.57 18.06 1.21
N GLY A 87 -1.28 17.15 1.89
CA GLY A 87 -2.45 16.48 1.32
C GLY A 87 -2.12 15.74 0.02
N PHE A 88 -0.82 15.66 -0.28
CA PHE A 88 -0.22 15.00 -1.42
C PHE A 88 -0.06 13.55 -1.08
N ILE A 89 -0.36 12.79 -2.10
CA ILE A 89 -0.65 11.40 -2.05
C ILE A 89 0.62 10.71 -2.54
N SER A 90 1.24 9.89 -1.69
CA SER A 90 2.37 9.06 -2.12
C SER A 90 1.96 7.85 -2.98
N ASP A 91 0.68 7.69 -3.36
CA ASP A 91 0.25 6.79 -4.44
C ASP A 91 0.47 7.43 -5.83
N SER A 92 -0.59 7.76 -6.57
CA SER A 92 -0.58 8.40 -7.89
C SER A 92 -1.50 9.62 -7.90
N PRO A 93 -1.18 10.68 -8.67
CA PRO A 93 -2.08 11.82 -8.84
C PRO A 93 -3.47 11.38 -9.31
N SER A 94 -4.54 11.95 -8.75
CA SER A 94 -5.90 11.49 -9.04
C SER A 94 -6.29 11.54 -10.51
N HIS A 95 -5.75 12.50 -11.26
CA HIS A 95 -6.03 12.65 -12.69
C HIS A 95 -5.35 11.57 -13.53
N SER A 96 -4.34 10.87 -12.99
CA SER A 96 -3.72 9.72 -13.65
C SER A 96 -4.39 8.40 -13.26
N VAL A 97 -5.18 8.35 -12.20
CA VAL A 97 -5.89 7.14 -11.76
C VAL A 97 -7.03 6.80 -12.74
N THR A 98 -6.99 5.59 -13.28
CA THR A 98 -8.01 5.07 -14.21
C THR A 98 -9.01 4.16 -13.49
N GLN A 99 -8.58 3.46 -12.45
CA GLN A 99 -9.41 2.51 -11.73
C GLN A 99 -9.01 2.39 -10.26
N HIS A 100 -9.98 2.18 -9.38
CA HIS A 100 -9.75 1.76 -7.99
C HIS A 100 -10.21 0.31 -7.81
N PHE A 101 -9.31 -0.54 -7.29
CA PHE A 101 -9.59 -1.93 -6.97
C PHE A 101 -9.98 -2.10 -5.50
N GLY A 102 -9.41 -1.27 -4.62
CA GLY A 102 -9.83 -1.22 -3.21
C GLY A 102 -9.12 -0.12 -2.43
N GLY A 103 -9.68 0.26 -1.28
CA GLY A 103 -9.13 1.33 -0.45
C GLY A 103 -9.93 1.58 0.82
N PHE A 104 -9.34 2.26 1.80
CA PHE A 104 -10.07 2.72 2.97
C PHE A 104 -11.05 3.84 2.60
N ALA A 105 -12.30 3.70 3.03
CA ALA A 105 -13.31 4.73 2.90
C ALA A 105 -14.00 4.99 4.24
N ALA A 106 -14.29 6.27 4.52
CA ALA A 106 -15.14 6.67 5.62
C ALA A 106 -16.63 6.62 5.23
N THR A 107 -17.49 6.34 6.20
CA THR A 107 -18.94 6.51 6.04
C THR A 107 -19.30 7.98 5.84
N SER A 108 -20.47 8.24 5.25
CA SER A 108 -20.95 9.60 4.95
C SER A 108 -21.11 10.50 6.19
N ASP A 109 -21.40 9.91 7.34
CA ASP A 109 -21.50 10.56 8.64
C ASP A 109 -20.16 10.61 9.39
N HIS A 110 -19.08 10.11 8.79
CA HIS A 110 -17.74 10.03 9.37
C HIS A 110 -17.67 9.30 10.72
N ALA A 111 -18.62 8.40 10.99
CA ALA A 111 -18.62 7.60 12.22
C ALA A 111 -17.69 6.39 12.14
N TYR A 112 -17.50 5.84 10.93
CA TYR A 112 -16.71 4.63 10.72
C TYR A 112 -15.87 4.71 9.44
N ALA A 113 -14.83 3.89 9.38
CA ALA A 113 -14.07 3.60 8.17
C ALA A 113 -13.96 2.09 7.96
N ALA A 114 -13.87 1.66 6.71
CA ALA A 114 -13.64 0.26 6.35
C ALA A 114 -12.79 0.18 5.09
N PHE A 115 -12.11 -0.94 4.90
CA PHE A 115 -11.49 -1.25 3.61
C PHE A 115 -12.57 -1.72 2.63
N MET A 116 -12.68 -1.07 1.49
CA MET A 116 -13.74 -1.29 0.52
C MET A 116 -13.17 -1.93 -0.74
N VAL A 117 -13.81 -2.99 -1.23
CA VAL A 117 -13.52 -3.63 -2.53
C VAL A 117 -14.84 -3.70 -3.30
N HIS A 118 -14.87 -3.10 -4.49
CA HIS A 118 -16.09 -3.02 -5.33
C HIS A 118 -17.34 -2.54 -4.55
N GLY A 119 -17.17 -1.54 -3.68
CA GLY A 119 -18.25 -0.96 -2.87
C GLY A 119 -18.69 -1.82 -1.67
N GLN A 120 -18.01 -2.93 -1.39
CA GLN A 120 -18.29 -3.78 -0.25
C GLN A 120 -17.18 -3.71 0.80
N ALA A 121 -17.56 -3.60 2.07
CA ALA A 121 -16.61 -3.61 3.17
C ALA A 121 -16.04 -5.01 3.37
N VAL A 122 -14.71 -5.11 3.42
CA VAL A 122 -13.96 -6.36 3.54
C VAL A 122 -13.36 -6.48 4.93
N ARG A 123 -13.44 -7.69 5.50
CA ARG A 123 -12.80 -8.02 6.78
C ARG A 123 -11.33 -8.40 6.55
N PRO A 124 -10.38 -7.92 7.36
CA PRO A 124 -8.99 -8.34 7.27
C PRO A 124 -8.76 -9.71 7.93
N PHE A 125 -7.67 -10.34 7.52
CA PHE A 125 -6.97 -11.39 8.27
C PHE A 125 -5.88 -10.75 9.13
N GLU A 126 -5.81 -11.11 10.40
CA GLU A 126 -4.75 -10.65 11.31
C GLU A 126 -3.52 -11.56 11.13
N ILE A 127 -2.37 -10.98 10.80
CA ILE A 127 -1.11 -11.71 10.60
C ILE A 127 -0.02 -10.96 11.37
N GLY A 128 0.32 -11.45 12.57
CA GLY A 128 1.25 -10.76 13.46
C GLY A 128 0.76 -9.34 13.79
N SER A 129 1.55 -8.32 13.45
CA SER A 129 1.21 -6.90 13.62
C SER A 129 0.43 -6.30 12.45
N PHE A 130 0.21 -7.06 11.37
CA PHE A 130 -0.38 -6.61 10.12
C PHE A 130 -1.84 -7.05 9.99
N GLU A 131 -2.57 -6.32 9.15
CA GLU A 131 -3.89 -6.68 8.67
C GLU A 131 -3.80 -6.89 7.16
N ALA A 132 -4.20 -8.07 6.67
CA ALA A 132 -4.24 -8.39 5.25
C ALA A 132 -5.68 -8.39 4.74
N TYR A 133 -5.97 -7.57 3.73
CA TYR A 133 -7.30 -7.39 3.16
C TYR A 133 -7.38 -8.09 1.80
N PRO A 134 -8.25 -9.10 1.63
CA PRO A 134 -8.39 -9.78 0.34
C PRO A 134 -9.01 -8.85 -0.72
N LEU A 135 -8.46 -8.92 -1.93
CA LEU A 135 -8.93 -8.23 -3.14
C LEU A 135 -9.74 -9.20 -4.01
N ALA A 136 -10.52 -8.66 -4.94
CA ALA A 136 -11.40 -9.44 -5.80
C ALA A 136 -10.67 -10.41 -6.76
N ASN A 137 -9.39 -10.14 -7.05
CA ASN A 137 -8.54 -10.96 -7.91
C ASN A 137 -7.80 -12.08 -7.15
N GLY A 138 -8.09 -12.30 -5.86
CA GLY A 138 -7.44 -13.31 -5.04
C GLY A 138 -6.12 -12.87 -4.40
N ARG A 139 -5.64 -11.64 -4.67
CA ARG A 139 -4.47 -11.05 -4.02
C ARG A 139 -4.85 -10.36 -2.71
N PHE A 140 -3.84 -9.88 -1.98
CA PHE A 140 -4.05 -9.16 -0.71
C PHE A 140 -3.49 -7.74 -0.75
N LEU A 141 -4.19 -6.78 -0.16
CA LEU A 141 -3.57 -5.53 0.25
C LEU A 141 -3.19 -5.62 1.73
N VAL A 142 -1.94 -5.30 2.05
CA VAL A 142 -1.47 -5.18 3.43
C VAL A 142 -1.08 -3.72 3.68
N PRO A 143 -1.89 -2.94 4.42
CA PRO A 143 -1.48 -1.61 4.85
C PRO A 143 -0.33 -1.69 5.85
N GLN A 144 0.66 -0.82 5.70
CA GLN A 144 1.77 -0.76 6.64
C GLN A 144 1.29 -0.26 8.03
N PRO A 145 1.74 -0.87 9.13
CA PRO A 145 1.31 -0.47 10.48
C PRO A 145 1.89 0.89 10.90
N GLY A 146 3.17 1.15 10.62
CA GLY A 146 3.87 2.40 10.89
C GLY A 146 4.50 3.01 9.64
N PHE A 147 5.08 4.20 9.78
CA PHE A 147 5.57 5.05 8.68
C PHE A 147 6.66 4.42 7.79
N LYS A 148 7.49 3.51 8.31
CA LYS A 148 8.63 2.90 7.59
C LYS A 148 8.42 1.43 7.18
N ASP A 149 7.25 0.87 7.49
CA ASP A 149 7.02 -0.58 7.38
C ASP A 149 6.54 -1.03 5.98
N CYS A 150 6.70 -0.18 4.96
CA CYS A 150 6.27 -0.49 3.58
C CYS A 150 6.95 -1.73 3.02
N SER A 151 8.25 -1.88 3.29
CA SER A 151 9.04 -3.04 2.86
C SER A 151 8.48 -4.36 3.39
N HIS A 152 8.20 -4.45 4.69
CA HIS A 152 7.57 -5.61 5.31
C HIS A 152 6.14 -5.87 4.79
N ALA A 153 5.36 -4.81 4.58
CA ALA A 153 4.01 -4.95 4.02
C ALA A 153 4.05 -5.53 2.59
N CYS A 154 4.97 -5.07 1.73
CA CYS A 154 5.17 -5.60 0.38
C CYS A 154 5.72 -7.02 0.39
N GLU A 155 6.68 -7.34 1.26
CA GLU A 155 7.15 -8.72 1.45
C GLU A 155 5.98 -9.65 1.82
N LEU A 156 5.16 -9.27 2.80
CA LEU A 156 4.00 -10.06 3.23
C LEU A 156 2.97 -10.22 2.10
N MET A 157 2.70 -9.16 1.31
CA MET A 157 1.84 -9.26 0.13
C MET A 157 2.37 -10.28 -0.88
N LEU A 158 3.67 -10.23 -1.18
CA LEU A 158 4.30 -11.15 -2.12
C LEU A 158 4.23 -12.61 -1.64
N LEU A 159 4.47 -12.86 -0.36
CA LEU A 159 4.37 -14.20 0.25
C LEU A 159 2.93 -14.73 0.25
N LEU A 160 1.94 -13.89 0.54
CA LEU A 160 0.52 -14.25 0.51
C LEU A 160 0.04 -14.58 -0.91
N ASP A 161 0.41 -13.75 -1.89
CA ASP A 161 0.00 -13.95 -3.28
C ASP A 161 0.58 -15.23 -3.90
N ASN A 162 1.74 -15.67 -3.42
CA ASN A 162 2.37 -16.93 -3.82
C ASN A 162 1.92 -18.14 -2.98
N GLY A 163 0.97 -17.97 -2.06
CA GLY A 163 0.47 -19.06 -1.22
C GLY A 163 1.48 -19.62 -0.21
N LEU A 164 2.60 -18.92 0.00
CA LEU A 164 3.66 -19.31 0.94
C LEU A 164 3.29 -19.00 2.40
N LEU A 165 2.24 -18.21 2.59
CA LEU A 165 1.57 -18.00 3.87
C LEU A 165 0.08 -18.28 3.68
N THR A 166 -0.50 -19.07 4.59
CA THR A 166 -1.95 -19.32 4.58
C THR A 166 -2.64 -18.49 5.66
N PRO A 167 -3.76 -17.80 5.36
CA PRO A 167 -4.46 -16.98 6.35
C PRO A 167 -4.99 -17.75 7.57
N ASN A 168 -5.15 -19.08 7.46
CA ASN A 168 -5.64 -19.95 8.52
C ASN A 168 -4.55 -20.42 9.50
N VAL A 169 -3.28 -20.14 9.19
CA VAL A 169 -2.14 -20.44 10.06
C VAL A 169 -1.51 -19.11 10.41
N GLY A 170 -2.06 -18.43 11.42
CA GLY A 170 -1.52 -17.16 11.95
C GLY A 170 -0.13 -17.26 12.60
N HIS A 171 0.61 -18.32 12.29
CA HIS A 171 1.98 -18.58 12.70
C HIS A 171 2.85 -18.61 11.44
N GLY A 172 3.65 -17.56 11.18
CA GLY A 172 4.62 -17.62 10.09
C GLY A 172 5.30 -16.30 9.76
N TYR A 173 4.56 -15.18 9.77
CA TYR A 173 5.15 -13.87 9.49
C TYR A 173 5.33 -13.03 10.76
N GLU A 174 6.58 -12.93 11.20
CA GLU A 174 7.04 -11.92 12.13
C GLU A 174 8.01 -11.01 11.37
N ALA A 175 7.67 -9.74 11.27
CA ALA A 175 8.57 -8.73 10.73
C ALA A 175 9.65 -8.44 11.79
N PRO A 176 10.93 -8.77 11.54
CA PRO A 176 12.01 -8.28 12.38
C PRO A 176 12.04 -6.75 12.28
N ASP A 177 12.31 -6.08 13.40
CA ASP A 177 12.68 -4.65 13.42
C ASP A 177 11.64 -3.68 12.80
N LEU A 178 10.35 -3.86 13.12
CA LEU A 178 9.31 -2.88 12.81
C LEU A 178 9.74 -1.46 13.20
N GLY A 179 9.51 -0.51 12.31
CA GLY A 179 10.00 0.86 12.43
C GLY A 179 11.23 1.17 11.57
N GLU A 180 11.85 0.16 10.95
CA GLU A 180 12.92 0.33 9.98
C GLU A 180 12.51 -0.16 8.58
N ARG A 181 12.93 0.58 7.55
CA ARG A 181 12.66 0.18 6.16
C ARG A 181 13.83 -0.66 5.67
N LEU A 182 13.56 -1.88 5.22
CA LEU A 182 14.56 -2.71 4.55
C LEU A 182 14.97 -2.08 3.21
N THR A 183 16.26 -2.15 2.89
CA THR A 183 16.75 -1.86 1.54
C THR A 183 16.25 -2.94 0.57
N MET A 184 16.31 -2.68 -0.74
CA MET A 184 15.95 -3.69 -1.75
C MET A 184 16.82 -4.95 -1.62
N SER A 185 18.11 -4.81 -1.32
CA SER A 185 19.00 -5.96 -1.07
C SER A 185 18.60 -6.75 0.18
N ASN A 186 18.30 -6.06 1.29
CA ASN A 186 17.85 -6.74 2.51
C ASN A 186 16.48 -7.42 2.32
N LEU A 187 15.61 -6.88 1.45
CA LEU A 187 14.36 -7.54 1.06
C LEU A 187 14.61 -8.84 0.29
N VAL A 188 15.56 -8.85 -0.65
CA VAL A 188 15.98 -10.08 -1.36
C VAL A 188 16.48 -11.12 -0.36
N GLU A 189 17.38 -10.73 0.54
CA GLU A 189 17.91 -11.63 1.58
C GLU A 189 16.80 -12.18 2.48
N SER A 190 15.86 -11.33 2.92
CA SER A 190 14.73 -11.75 3.75
C SER A 190 13.80 -12.73 3.03
N LEU A 191 13.44 -12.43 1.78
CA LEU A 191 12.63 -13.32 0.94
C LEU A 191 13.32 -14.66 0.72
N GLN A 192 14.62 -14.66 0.42
CA GLN A 192 15.39 -15.88 0.24
C GLN A 192 15.44 -16.72 1.51
N GLN A 193 15.74 -16.11 2.65
CA GLN A 193 15.82 -16.80 3.94
C GLN A 193 14.47 -17.43 4.33
N ARG A 194 13.36 -16.74 4.05
CA ARG A 194 12.02 -17.21 4.41
C ARG A 194 11.49 -18.30 3.49
N THR A 195 11.82 -18.25 2.21
CA THR A 195 11.18 -19.08 1.18
C THR A 195 12.09 -20.18 0.63
N GLY A 196 13.41 -20.02 0.75
CA GLY A 196 14.41 -20.84 0.07
C GLY A 196 14.50 -20.60 -1.45
N ILE A 197 13.71 -19.65 -1.98
CA ILE A 197 13.70 -19.27 -3.40
C ILE A 197 14.68 -18.11 -3.59
N GLU A 198 15.48 -18.11 -4.66
CA GLU A 198 16.36 -16.99 -5.02
C GLU A 198 15.54 -15.88 -5.70
N PRO A 199 15.26 -14.75 -5.02
CA PRO A 199 14.51 -13.65 -5.62
C PRO A 199 15.39 -12.90 -6.63
N THR A 200 14.80 -12.47 -7.74
CA THR A 200 15.50 -11.70 -8.76
C THR A 200 15.33 -10.21 -8.51
N LEU A 201 16.43 -9.51 -8.25
CA LEU A 201 16.50 -8.06 -8.24
C LEU A 201 16.93 -7.55 -9.62
N MET A 202 16.11 -6.69 -10.22
CA MET A 202 16.45 -6.00 -11.47
C MET A 202 16.48 -4.50 -11.22
N GLU A 203 17.36 -3.81 -11.95
CA GLU A 203 17.56 -2.38 -11.88
C GLU A 203 17.53 -1.79 -13.29
N TYR A 204 16.80 -0.69 -13.43
CA TYR A 204 16.63 0.03 -14.70
C TYR A 204 16.84 1.52 -14.46
N ASP A 205 17.61 2.15 -15.32
CA ASP A 205 17.74 3.60 -15.35
C ASP A 205 17.05 4.11 -16.62
N PHE A 206 16.13 5.06 -16.46
CA PHE A 206 15.48 5.74 -17.57
C PHE A 206 15.10 7.17 -17.22
N SER A 207 14.78 7.96 -18.24
CA SER A 207 14.36 9.35 -18.10
C SER A 207 12.98 9.61 -18.70
N TYR A 208 12.24 10.55 -18.12
CA TYR A 208 11.02 11.12 -18.68
C TYR A 208 11.28 12.30 -19.62
N GLU A 209 12.54 12.74 -19.75
CA GLU A 209 12.93 13.74 -20.72
C GLU A 209 12.63 13.31 -22.16
N SER A 210 12.28 14.28 -23.01
CA SER A 210 11.97 14.04 -24.41
C SER A 210 13.18 13.43 -25.14
N GLY A 211 12.97 12.27 -25.78
CA GLY A 211 14.01 11.54 -26.52
C GLY A 211 14.56 10.30 -25.83
N TYR A 212 14.20 10.04 -24.57
CA TYR A 212 14.61 8.86 -23.79
C TYR A 212 13.51 7.79 -23.66
N GLU A 213 12.51 7.84 -24.54
CA GLU A 213 11.34 6.98 -24.47
C GLU A 213 11.64 5.49 -24.74
N GLU A 214 12.66 5.19 -25.54
CA GLU A 214 13.01 3.81 -25.90
C GLU A 214 13.45 3.00 -24.67
N ASP A 215 14.37 3.53 -23.86
CA ASP A 215 14.87 2.85 -22.65
C ASP A 215 13.75 2.65 -21.62
N ARG A 216 12.94 3.69 -21.40
CA ARG A 216 11.76 3.63 -20.53
C ARG A 216 10.78 2.55 -21.01
N THR A 217 10.49 2.51 -22.30
CA THR A 217 9.56 1.53 -22.89
C THR A 217 10.12 0.11 -22.75
N ALA A 218 11.41 -0.08 -23.04
CA ALA A 218 12.07 -1.36 -22.90
C ALA A 218 12.06 -1.87 -21.45
N ALA A 219 12.31 -1.00 -20.47
CA ALA A 219 12.24 -1.32 -19.05
C ALA A 219 10.83 -1.81 -18.64
N TRP A 220 9.79 -1.05 -19.00
CA TRP A 220 8.41 -1.42 -18.65
C TRP A 220 7.93 -2.68 -19.38
N HIS A 221 8.32 -2.90 -20.64
CA HIS A 221 8.02 -4.15 -21.35
C HIS A 221 8.71 -5.36 -20.72
N ASN A 222 9.97 -5.21 -20.30
CA ASN A 222 10.68 -6.27 -19.57
C ASN A 222 9.97 -6.60 -18.25
N ILE A 223 9.62 -5.58 -17.47
CA ILE A 223 8.86 -5.75 -16.22
C ILE A 223 7.51 -6.43 -16.47
N ALA A 224 6.78 -6.02 -17.51
CA ALA A 224 5.50 -6.63 -17.87
C ALA A 224 5.64 -8.13 -18.15
N ASN A 225 6.62 -8.50 -19.00
CA ASN A 225 6.90 -9.90 -19.32
C ASN A 225 7.28 -10.71 -18.07
N MET A 226 8.10 -10.13 -17.19
CA MET A 226 8.48 -10.76 -15.93
C MET A 226 7.28 -10.93 -14.98
N ILE A 227 6.30 -10.02 -15.00
CA ILE A 227 5.06 -10.17 -14.23
C ILE A 227 4.20 -11.31 -14.78
N ASP A 228 4.09 -11.42 -16.10
CA ASP A 228 3.35 -12.52 -16.74
C ASP A 228 4.00 -13.89 -16.43
N GLU A 229 5.32 -13.91 -16.35
CA GLU A 229 6.07 -15.11 -16.00
C GLU A 229 6.00 -15.41 -14.51
N ALA A 230 6.46 -14.51 -13.64
CA ALA A 230 6.73 -14.77 -12.22
C ALA A 230 5.67 -14.22 -11.25
N GLY A 231 4.67 -13.48 -11.73
CA GLY A 231 3.68 -12.82 -10.90
C GLY A 231 4.08 -11.41 -10.45
N PRO A 232 3.31 -10.79 -9.52
CA PRO A 232 3.53 -9.41 -9.10
C PRO A 232 4.91 -9.23 -8.44
N CYS A 233 5.42 -8.00 -8.46
CA CYS A 233 6.74 -7.67 -7.92
C CYS A 233 6.71 -6.53 -6.91
N ILE A 234 7.74 -6.44 -6.08
CA ILE A 234 7.98 -5.27 -5.23
C ILE A 234 8.71 -4.23 -6.08
N LEU A 235 8.14 -3.04 -6.19
CA LEU A 235 8.68 -1.91 -6.93
C LEU A 235 9.22 -0.85 -5.96
N SER A 236 10.48 -0.46 -6.15
CA SER A 236 11.04 0.72 -5.50
C SER A 236 10.42 1.98 -6.08
N LYS A 237 9.73 2.73 -5.22
CA LYS A 237 9.16 4.04 -5.51
C LYS A 237 9.87 5.06 -4.61
N ILE A 238 11.15 5.30 -4.90
CA ILE A 238 12.01 6.26 -4.17
C ILE A 238 12.12 5.88 -2.68
N GLY A 239 11.71 6.78 -1.77
CA GLY A 239 11.67 6.60 -0.33
C GLY A 239 10.62 5.61 0.16
N HIS A 240 9.93 4.93 -0.78
CA HIS A 240 8.84 4.01 -0.54
C HIS A 240 8.96 2.75 -1.41
N VAL A 241 8.21 1.71 -1.08
CA VAL A 241 8.03 0.54 -1.96
C VAL A 241 6.55 0.21 -2.07
N VAL A 242 6.15 -0.27 -3.23
CA VAL A 242 4.77 -0.67 -3.54
C VAL A 242 4.77 -2.04 -4.19
N MET A 243 3.62 -2.70 -4.27
CA MET A 243 3.48 -3.85 -5.17
C MET A 243 3.08 -3.36 -6.56
N LEU A 244 3.77 -3.85 -7.58
CA LEU A 244 3.38 -3.70 -8.97
C LEU A 244 2.74 -5.02 -9.44
N ASP A 245 1.46 -4.91 -9.75
CA ASP A 245 0.56 -6.02 -10.01
C ASP A 245 0.43 -6.37 -11.49
N GLY A 246 0.78 -5.43 -12.36
CA GLY A 246 0.70 -5.51 -13.81
C GLY A 246 1.08 -4.20 -14.47
N VAL A 247 1.56 -4.31 -15.70
CA VAL A 247 1.83 -3.20 -16.61
C VAL A 247 1.06 -3.49 -17.89
N ARG A 248 0.14 -2.60 -18.25
CA ARG A 248 -0.70 -2.74 -19.45
C ARG A 248 -0.44 -1.58 -20.39
N GLU A 249 -0.48 -1.82 -21.69
CA GLU A 249 -0.39 -0.76 -22.70
C GLU A 249 -1.70 -0.71 -23.51
N GLU A 250 -2.26 0.47 -23.68
CA GLU A 250 -3.45 0.70 -24.49
C GLU A 250 -3.36 2.09 -25.15
N TYR A 251 -3.60 2.15 -26.46
CA TYR A 251 -3.56 3.40 -27.24
C TYR A 251 -2.27 4.22 -27.07
N GLY A 252 -1.12 3.54 -26.91
CA GLY A 252 0.19 4.18 -26.71
C GLY A 252 0.43 4.74 -25.31
N GLN A 253 -0.45 4.41 -24.35
CA GLN A 253 -0.30 4.79 -22.95
C GLN A 253 -0.08 3.55 -22.10
N ARG A 254 0.82 3.66 -21.12
CA ARG A 254 1.13 2.61 -20.14
C ARG A 254 0.36 2.85 -18.85
N TYR A 255 -0.18 1.77 -18.29
CA TYR A 255 -0.99 1.75 -17.08
C TYR A 255 -0.36 0.80 -16.07
N LEU A 256 -0.18 1.27 -14.84
CA LEU A 256 0.42 0.54 -13.74
C LEU A 256 -0.66 0.14 -12.75
N SER A 257 -0.82 -1.16 -12.49
CA SER A 257 -1.66 -1.66 -11.41
C SER A 257 -0.82 -1.72 -10.13
N ILE A 258 -1.20 -0.98 -9.10
CA ILE A 258 -0.40 -0.79 -7.89
C ILE A 258 -1.21 -1.16 -6.64
N ARG A 259 -0.54 -1.78 -5.66
CA ARG A 259 -1.00 -1.80 -4.27
C ARG A 259 -0.02 -0.99 -3.42
N ASP A 260 -0.50 0.11 -2.87
CA ASP A 260 0.29 0.99 -2.01
C ASP A 260 -0.03 0.69 -0.53
N PRO A 261 0.95 0.14 0.23
CA PRO A 261 0.76 -0.17 1.64
C PRO A 261 0.63 1.07 2.52
N PHE A 262 1.16 2.22 2.12
CA PHE A 262 1.13 3.44 2.92
C PHE A 262 -0.30 3.95 3.07
N HIS A 263 -0.93 4.26 1.94
CA HIS A 263 -2.33 4.74 1.90
C HIS A 263 -3.35 3.65 2.14
N GLY A 264 -2.93 2.39 2.07
CA GLY A 264 -3.82 1.25 2.07
C GLY A 264 -4.79 1.35 0.88
N THR A 265 -4.25 1.49 -0.33
CA THR A 265 -5.03 1.61 -1.57
C THR A 265 -4.52 0.63 -2.64
N SER A 266 -5.41 0.22 -3.53
CA SER A 266 -5.11 -0.53 -4.73
C SER A 266 -5.81 0.10 -5.92
N LEU A 267 -5.04 0.43 -6.96
CA LEU A 267 -5.50 1.23 -8.10
C LEU A 267 -4.75 0.89 -9.38
N GLU A 268 -5.30 1.32 -10.52
CA GLU A 268 -4.58 1.46 -11.78
C GLU A 268 -4.38 2.95 -12.06
N CYS A 269 -3.18 3.33 -12.48
CA CYS A 269 -2.88 4.69 -12.91
C CYS A 269 -2.06 4.71 -14.20
N VAL A 270 -2.18 5.80 -14.95
CA VAL A 270 -1.29 6.14 -16.05
C VAL A 270 0.13 6.29 -15.52
N GLU A 271 1.07 5.68 -16.23
CA GLU A 271 2.50 5.85 -15.99
C GLU A 271 2.96 7.27 -16.34
N SER A 272 3.66 7.92 -15.41
CA SER A 272 4.22 9.27 -15.59
C SER A 272 5.32 9.55 -14.56
N SER A 273 6.12 10.61 -14.79
CA SER A 273 7.10 11.11 -13.81
C SER A 273 6.45 11.49 -12.48
N GLU A 274 5.16 11.87 -12.49
CA GLU A 274 4.44 12.20 -11.27
C GLU A 274 4.21 11.00 -10.34
N PHE A 275 4.23 9.78 -10.86
CA PHE A 275 4.27 8.58 -10.03
C PHE A 275 5.53 8.57 -9.14
N PHE A 276 6.62 9.16 -9.61
CA PHE A 276 7.89 9.32 -8.89
C PHE A 276 8.01 10.71 -8.24
N SER A 277 6.89 11.34 -7.86
CA SER A 277 6.94 12.64 -7.18
C SER A 277 7.53 12.56 -5.78
N THR A 278 8.35 13.56 -5.47
CA THR A 278 8.83 13.89 -4.12
C THR A 278 8.16 15.16 -3.62
N PRO A 279 8.36 15.56 -2.34
CA PRO A 279 7.96 16.89 -1.88
C PRO A 279 8.47 18.06 -2.73
N ASP A 280 9.55 17.87 -3.49
CA ASP A 280 10.17 18.89 -4.33
C ASP A 280 9.69 18.84 -5.81
N GLY A 281 8.87 17.84 -6.17
CA GLY A 281 8.31 17.69 -7.52
C GLY A 281 8.53 16.29 -8.13
N PRO A 282 8.00 16.06 -9.35
CA PRO A 282 8.24 14.85 -10.13
C PRO A 282 9.72 14.72 -10.50
N LEU A 283 10.22 13.48 -10.52
CA LEU A 283 11.56 13.18 -10.99
C LEU A 283 11.55 12.89 -12.49
N GLU A 284 12.47 13.51 -13.22
CA GLU A 284 12.68 13.19 -14.64
C GLU A 284 13.55 11.95 -14.80
N ASP A 285 14.64 11.83 -14.04
CA ASP A 285 15.51 10.66 -14.05
C ASP A 285 15.15 9.68 -12.93
N VAL A 286 14.96 8.42 -13.29
CA VAL A 286 14.48 7.38 -12.38
C VAL A 286 15.39 6.15 -12.45
N THR A 287 15.94 5.77 -11.29
CA THR A 287 16.49 4.45 -11.04
C THR A 287 15.42 3.56 -10.42
N LEU A 288 14.85 2.69 -11.24
CA LEU A 288 13.80 1.75 -10.86
C LEU A 288 14.41 0.43 -10.40
N LYS A 289 13.99 -0.05 -9.23
CA LYS A 289 14.38 -1.38 -8.73
C LYS A 289 13.14 -2.23 -8.55
N VAL A 290 13.18 -3.47 -9.03
CA VAL A 290 12.08 -4.44 -8.89
C VAL A 290 12.59 -5.75 -8.33
N ILE A 291 11.82 -6.35 -7.42
CA ILE A 291 12.09 -7.69 -6.88
C ILE A 291 10.95 -8.62 -7.28
N PHE A 292 11.29 -9.66 -8.03
CA PHE A 292 10.43 -10.80 -8.30
C PHE A 292 10.84 -11.95 -7.37
N LEU A 293 9.86 -12.63 -6.77
CA LEU A 293 10.19 -13.80 -5.94
C LEU A 293 10.72 -14.97 -6.77
N GLY A 294 10.26 -15.10 -8.02
CA GLY A 294 10.51 -16.27 -8.85
C GLY A 294 9.46 -17.37 -8.64
N LYS A 295 9.44 -18.38 -9.52
CA LYS A 295 8.59 -19.57 -9.35
C LYS A 295 9.28 -20.57 -8.42
N GLN A 296 8.49 -21.30 -7.63
CA GLN A 296 8.95 -22.59 -7.16
C GLN A 296 9.02 -23.53 -8.36
N ASP A 297 10.21 -24.06 -8.65
CA ASP A 297 10.34 -25.27 -9.44
C ASP A 297 9.63 -26.39 -8.65
N GLY A 298 8.43 -26.77 -9.11
CA GLY A 298 7.67 -27.90 -8.59
C GLY A 298 8.12 -29.21 -9.19
#